data_AF-A0A0H1R7Y6-F1
#
_entry.id   AF-A0A0H1R7Y6-F1
#
_cell.length_a   1.000
_cell.length_b   1.000
_cell.length_c   1.000
_cell.angle_alpha   90.00
_cell.angle_beta   90.00
_cell.angle_gamma   90.00
#
_symmetry.space_group_name_H-M   'P 1'
#
loop_
_entity.id
_entity.type
_entity.pdbx_description
1 polymer ?
#
loop_
_entity_poly.entity_id
_entity_poly.type
_entity_poly.pdbx_seq_one_letter_code
_entity_poly.pdbx_strand_id
1 'polypeptide(L)'
;MSLRSACLLIALTTSVGGCTSPASLDVEPTAPAILVQREIYVLQLGSLSGGERQRLHDFIASASRGRPDAVHLDIIGSPRLGTQAASQARAMGVGAYNIRLYDRRTDQHDSFAVRVEAVVYEARPPVCASLSIVGPSVNDNSFDQTLGCSIRNNLGIMINDPRDLLDNEAVRASNGDRAAIPVATYRTFGRGDHSNLDHGANNRVPSQPAPVGTTDEQSLR
;
A
#
# COMPACT_ATOMS: atom_id res chain seq x y z
N MET A 1 -64.29 45.70 -36.62
CA MET A 1 -64.70 44.29 -36.52
C MET A 1 -63.57 43.48 -35.90
N SER A 2 -63.92 42.59 -34.97
CA SER A 2 -63.13 41.45 -34.46
C SER A 2 -62.03 41.71 -33.40
N LEU A 3 -62.42 41.47 -32.14
CA LEU A 3 -61.59 41.02 -31.02
C LEU A 3 -60.63 39.88 -31.41
N ARG A 4 -59.42 39.86 -30.82
CA ARG A 4 -58.70 38.63 -30.42
C ARG A 4 -57.91 38.95 -29.15
N SER A 5 -58.57 38.86 -27.99
CA SER A 5 -58.50 37.70 -27.10
C SER A 5 -57.10 37.43 -26.59
N ALA A 6 -56.72 38.22 -25.58
CA ALA A 6 -55.79 37.79 -24.56
C ALA A 6 -56.37 36.55 -23.87
N CYS A 7 -55.75 35.39 -24.07
CA CYS A 7 -55.94 34.21 -23.23
C CYS A 7 -54.81 33.21 -23.51
N LEU A 8 -54.28 32.66 -22.41
CA LEU A 8 -53.52 31.42 -22.32
C LEU A 8 -52.03 31.49 -22.66
N LEU A 9 -51.32 32.31 -21.87
CA LEU A 9 -50.16 31.81 -21.15
C LEU A 9 -50.62 30.66 -20.25
N ILE A 10 -50.14 29.44 -20.47
CA ILE A 10 -49.88 28.38 -19.47
C ILE A 10 -49.47 27.10 -20.23
N ALA A 11 -48.52 26.39 -19.62
CA ALA A 11 -48.11 25.00 -19.84
C ALA A 11 -46.96 24.79 -20.85
N LEU A 12 -45.75 24.65 -20.30
CA LEU A 12 -44.98 23.39 -20.34
C LEU A 12 -43.71 23.55 -19.49
N THR A 13 -43.88 23.59 -18.16
CA THR A 13 -42.77 23.29 -17.25
C THR A 13 -42.62 21.78 -17.23
N THR A 14 -41.64 21.26 -17.97
CA THR A 14 -41.23 19.87 -17.89
C THR A 14 -40.63 19.63 -16.50
N SER A 15 -41.41 18.97 -15.64
CA SER A 15 -40.92 18.44 -14.38
C SER A 15 -39.93 17.32 -14.67
N VAL A 16 -38.63 17.64 -14.61
CA VAL A 16 -37.57 16.64 -14.46
C VAL A 16 -37.65 16.12 -13.03
N GLY A 17 -38.60 15.20 -12.79
CA GLY A 17 -38.69 14.42 -11.57
C GLY A 17 -37.56 13.40 -11.54
N GLY A 18 -36.35 13.86 -11.23
CA GLY A 18 -35.26 12.96 -10.86
C GLY A 18 -35.67 12.18 -9.63
N CYS A 19 -35.53 10.85 -9.66
CA CYS A 19 -35.58 10.01 -8.47
C CYS A 19 -34.40 10.36 -7.57
N THR A 20 -34.45 11.48 -6.86
CA THR A 20 -33.59 11.71 -5.71
C THR A 20 -34.24 10.99 -4.55
N SER A 21 -33.95 9.69 -4.41
CA SER A 21 -33.95 9.10 -3.08
C SER A 21 -32.64 9.54 -2.44
N PRO A 22 -32.59 10.53 -1.53
CA PRO A 22 -31.50 10.59 -0.59
C PRO A 22 -31.79 9.47 0.42
N ALA A 23 -31.55 8.23 0.00
CA ALA A 23 -31.17 7.25 1.01
C ALA A 23 -29.84 7.79 1.53
N SER A 24 -29.88 8.52 2.64
CA SER A 24 -28.70 8.72 3.44
C SER A 24 -28.24 7.31 3.79
N LEU A 25 -27.20 6.85 3.08
CA LEU A 25 -26.37 5.81 3.62
C LEU A 25 -25.69 6.46 4.82
N ASP A 26 -26.38 6.43 5.96
CA ASP A 26 -25.74 6.52 7.25
C ASP A 26 -24.87 5.27 7.37
N VAL A 27 -23.70 5.34 6.71
CA VAL A 27 -22.59 4.47 7.01
C VAL A 27 -22.14 4.91 8.39
N GLU A 28 -22.78 4.38 9.43
CA GLU A 28 -22.23 4.42 10.77
C GLU A 28 -20.90 3.64 10.68
N PRO A 29 -19.75 4.32 10.73
CA PRO A 29 -18.49 3.66 10.47
C PRO A 29 -18.05 3.05 11.79
N THR A 30 -18.50 1.83 12.06
CA THR A 30 -17.81 0.97 13.02
C THR A 30 -17.57 -0.40 12.41
N ALA A 31 -17.19 -0.41 11.14
CA ALA A 31 -16.57 -1.61 10.58
C ALA A 31 -15.33 -1.93 11.44
N PRO A 32 -15.16 -3.16 11.94
CA PRO A 32 -14.02 -3.53 12.76
C PRO A 32 -12.74 -3.26 11.97
N ALA A 33 -11.91 -2.31 12.43
CA ALA A 33 -10.71 -1.87 11.73
C ALA A 33 -9.45 -2.29 12.49
N ILE A 34 -8.34 -2.42 11.76
CA ILE A 34 -7.02 -2.56 12.38
C ILE A 34 -6.57 -1.16 12.78
N LEU A 35 -6.27 -0.96 14.06
CA LEU A 35 -5.71 0.30 14.53
C LEU A 35 -4.19 0.21 14.50
N VAL A 36 -3.52 1.21 13.91
CA VAL A 36 -2.06 1.29 13.93
C VAL A 36 -1.64 2.34 14.93
N GLN A 37 -0.93 1.92 15.98
CA GLN A 37 -0.36 2.81 16.97
C GLN A 37 1.09 3.12 16.62
N ARG A 38 1.48 4.40 16.72
CA ARG A 38 2.85 4.86 16.52
C ARG A 38 3.47 5.23 17.85
N GLU A 39 4.61 4.64 18.17
CA GLU A 39 5.42 4.93 19.36
C GLU A 39 6.77 5.49 18.92
N ILE A 40 7.27 6.49 19.65
CA ILE A 40 8.55 7.14 19.35
C ILE A 40 9.43 7.13 20.60
N TYR A 41 10.62 6.57 20.45
CA TYR A 41 11.67 6.60 21.44
C TYR A 41 12.81 7.47 20.95
N VAL A 42 13.46 8.20 21.85
CA VAL A 42 14.49 9.18 21.47
C VAL A 42 15.78 8.90 22.23
N LEU A 43 16.88 8.84 21.50
CA LEU A 43 18.24 8.81 22.03
C LEU A 43 19.05 9.99 21.49
N GLN A 44 19.72 10.69 22.40
CA GLN A 44 20.67 11.73 22.05
C GLN A 44 22.11 11.23 22.24
N LEU A 45 22.94 11.48 21.23
CA LEU A 45 24.35 11.07 21.17
C LEU A 45 25.24 12.29 20.90
N GLY A 46 26.32 12.42 21.66
CA GLY A 46 27.40 13.38 21.41
C GLY A 46 28.49 12.80 20.50
N SER A 47 28.73 11.50 20.57
CA SER A 47 29.70 10.75 19.79
C SER A 47 29.27 9.28 19.60
N LEU A 48 30.09 8.50 18.90
CA LEU A 48 29.94 7.04 18.77
C LEU A 48 31.16 6.29 19.33
N SER A 49 31.75 6.86 20.38
CA SER A 49 32.80 6.22 21.17
C SER A 49 32.20 5.17 22.13
N GLY A 50 33.03 4.26 22.65
CA GLY A 50 32.65 3.00 23.31
C GLY A 50 31.30 2.99 24.03
N GLY A 51 31.13 3.79 25.08
CA GLY A 51 29.90 3.80 25.88
C GLY A 51 28.66 4.29 25.14
N GLU A 52 28.79 5.31 24.28
CA GLU A 52 27.67 5.80 23.48
C GLU A 52 27.28 4.85 22.34
N ARG A 53 28.25 4.09 21.83
CA ARG A 53 27.96 2.99 20.90
C ARG A 53 27.12 1.92 21.56
N GLN A 54 27.48 1.49 22.78
CA GLN A 54 26.69 0.51 23.50
C GLN A 54 25.29 1.04 23.80
N ARG A 55 25.16 2.32 24.21
CA ARG A 55 23.85 2.96 24.40
C ARG A 55 22.98 2.94 23.14
N LEU A 56 23.57 3.16 21.96
CA LEU A 56 22.84 3.03 20.69
C LEU A 56 22.38 1.59 20.45
N HIS A 57 23.23 0.61 20.74
CA HIS A 57 22.86 -0.81 20.62
C HIS A 57 21.72 -1.18 21.56
N ASP A 58 21.81 -0.82 22.84
CA ASP A 58 20.78 -1.11 23.83
C ASP A 58 19.46 -0.39 23.49
N PHE A 59 19.55 0.84 22.98
CA PHE A 59 18.41 1.62 22.53
C PHE A 59 17.69 0.96 21.36
N ILE A 60 18.41 0.54 20.31
CA ILE A 60 17.80 -0.14 19.16
C ILE A 60 17.22 -1.49 19.59
N ALA A 61 17.97 -2.26 20.39
CA ALA A 61 17.50 -3.56 20.87
C ALA A 61 16.20 -3.44 21.68
N SER A 62 16.15 -2.49 22.62
CA SER A 62 14.95 -2.24 23.44
C SER A 62 13.77 -1.73 22.61
N ALA A 63 13.97 -0.75 21.74
CA ALA A 63 12.91 -0.22 20.87
C ALA A 63 12.38 -1.30 19.93
N SER A 64 13.25 -2.17 19.41
CA SER A 64 12.87 -3.21 18.45
C SER A 64 11.98 -4.30 19.02
N ARG A 65 11.97 -4.52 20.34
CA ARG A 65 11.25 -5.64 20.97
C ARG A 65 11.53 -7.00 20.29
N GLY A 66 12.75 -7.20 19.77
CA GLY A 66 13.18 -8.41 19.06
C GLY A 66 12.96 -8.40 17.54
N ARG A 67 12.44 -7.31 16.98
CA ARG A 67 12.13 -7.10 15.55
C ARG A 67 12.91 -5.90 14.98
N PRO A 68 14.25 -5.97 14.85
CA PRO A 68 15.03 -4.84 14.35
C PRO A 68 14.65 -4.46 12.90
N ASP A 69 14.13 -5.39 12.13
CA ASP A 69 13.60 -5.18 10.78
C ASP A 69 12.37 -4.26 10.75
N ALA A 70 11.61 -4.18 11.84
CA ALA A 70 10.38 -3.40 11.96
C ALA A 70 10.58 -1.98 12.50
N VAL A 71 11.79 -1.66 12.97
CA VAL A 71 12.08 -0.35 13.55
C VAL A 71 12.41 0.63 12.43
N HIS A 72 11.76 1.80 12.47
CA HIS A 72 12.09 2.95 11.64
C HIS A 72 12.98 3.89 12.43
N LEU A 73 14.07 4.36 11.84
CA LEU A 73 15.00 5.28 12.47
C LEU A 73 15.04 6.61 11.72
N ASP A 74 14.69 7.68 12.42
CA ASP A 74 14.93 9.05 11.97
C ASP A 74 16.16 9.60 12.71
N ILE A 75 17.24 9.86 11.95
CA ILE A 75 18.52 10.28 12.50
C ILE A 75 18.76 11.74 12.10
N ILE A 76 18.65 12.65 13.07
CA ILE A 76 18.76 14.10 12.88
C ILE A 76 20.04 14.60 13.51
N GLY A 77 20.91 15.29 12.76
CA GLY A 77 22.14 15.84 13.35
C GLY A 77 23.31 16.03 12.40
N SER A 78 24.51 15.83 12.93
CA SER A 78 25.76 15.81 12.16
C SER A 78 25.73 14.73 11.07
N PRO A 79 26.01 15.06 9.79
CA PRO A 79 26.02 14.07 8.71
C PRO A 79 27.01 12.92 8.95
N ARG A 80 28.21 13.22 9.46
CA ARG A 80 29.24 12.22 9.73
C ARG A 80 28.84 11.28 10.85
N LEU A 81 28.32 11.81 11.96
CA LEU A 81 27.91 10.96 13.08
C LEU A 81 26.61 10.20 12.76
N GLY A 82 25.68 10.83 12.05
CA GLY A 82 24.43 10.21 11.62
C GLY A 82 24.66 9.03 10.67
N THR A 83 25.56 9.16 9.70
CA THR A 83 25.93 8.05 8.80
C THR A 83 26.62 6.90 9.55
N GLN A 84 27.43 7.20 10.57
CA GLN A 84 28.00 6.18 11.46
C GLN A 84 26.92 5.47 12.29
N ALA A 85 25.96 6.21 12.85
CA ALA A 85 24.83 5.64 13.58
C ALA A 85 23.96 4.75 12.68
N ALA A 86 23.66 5.21 11.46
CA ALA A 86 22.96 4.42 10.45
C ALA A 86 23.71 3.15 10.07
N SER A 87 25.04 3.20 9.98
CA SER A 87 25.86 2.00 9.73
C SER A 87 25.76 0.98 10.87
N GLN A 88 25.83 1.46 12.13
CA GLN A 88 25.65 0.60 13.30
C GLN A 88 24.26 -0.02 13.34
N ALA A 89 23.21 0.78 13.12
CA ALA A 89 21.84 0.28 13.07
C ALA A 89 21.63 -0.80 11.99
N ARG A 90 22.21 -0.63 10.79
CA ARG A 90 22.18 -1.66 9.75
C ARG A 90 22.89 -2.94 10.18
N ALA A 91 24.04 -2.84 10.85
CA ALA A 91 24.74 -3.99 11.39
C ALA A 91 23.93 -4.73 12.47
N MET A 92 22.97 -4.06 13.10
CA MET A 92 22.02 -4.64 14.05
C MET A 92 20.76 -5.23 13.39
N GLY A 93 20.65 -5.18 12.06
CA GLY A 93 19.51 -5.74 11.32
C GLY A 93 18.39 -4.75 10.99
N VAL A 94 18.57 -3.45 11.28
CA VAL A 94 17.61 -2.43 10.82
C VAL A 94 17.70 -2.30 9.30
N GLY A 95 16.56 -2.44 8.61
CA GLY A 95 16.47 -2.34 7.16
C GLY A 95 16.95 -0.96 6.67
N ALA A 96 17.76 -0.93 5.61
CA ALA A 96 18.31 0.33 5.11
C ALA A 96 17.21 1.32 4.66
N TYR A 97 16.08 0.82 4.15
CA TYR A 97 14.92 1.61 3.75
C TYR A 97 14.14 2.21 4.94
N ASN A 98 14.35 1.67 6.14
CA ASN A 98 13.76 2.15 7.39
C ASN A 98 14.61 3.21 8.09
N ILE A 99 15.77 3.59 7.53
CA ILE A 99 16.66 4.59 8.11
C ILE A 99 16.63 5.86 7.28
N ARG A 100 16.27 6.97 7.90
CA ARG A 100 16.24 8.30 7.28
C ARG A 100 17.25 9.21 7.98
N LEU A 101 18.02 9.93 7.18
CA LEU A 101 19.02 10.88 7.65
C LEU A 101 18.52 12.29 7.35
N TYR A 102 18.53 13.13 8.37
CA TYR A 102 18.14 14.53 8.28
C TYR A 102 19.28 15.42 8.76
N ASP A 103 19.57 16.46 7.99
CA ASP A 103 20.51 17.48 8.41
C ASP A 103 19.92 18.32 9.55
N ARG A 104 20.75 18.67 10.53
CA ARG A 104 20.36 19.61 11.58
C ARG A 104 20.10 20.99 10.97
N ARG A 105 18.95 21.58 11.29
CA ARG A 105 18.69 22.99 10.98
C ARG A 105 19.56 23.88 11.89
N THR A 106 20.19 24.88 11.28
CA THR A 106 21.24 25.72 11.87
C THR A 106 20.78 26.59 13.06
N ASP A 107 19.48 26.69 13.29
CA ASP A 107 18.84 27.48 14.35
C ASP A 107 18.73 26.74 15.69
N GLN A 108 18.98 25.43 15.73
CA GLN A 108 18.84 24.61 16.94
C GLN A 108 20.19 24.44 17.67
N HIS A 109 20.40 25.23 18.74
CA HIS A 109 21.51 25.04 19.68
C HIS A 109 21.22 23.87 20.63
N ASP A 110 21.49 22.66 20.17
CA ASP A 110 21.35 21.45 20.97
C ASP A 110 22.69 21.02 21.59
N SER A 111 22.63 20.43 22.79
CA SER A 111 23.79 19.86 23.50
C SER A 111 24.29 18.53 22.92
N PHE A 112 23.58 17.95 21.94
CA PHE A 112 23.91 16.65 21.33
C PHE A 112 24.35 16.81 19.87
N ALA A 113 25.13 15.87 19.35
CA ALA A 113 25.58 15.88 17.95
C ALA A 113 24.56 15.22 17.01
N VAL A 114 23.88 14.16 17.47
CA VAL A 114 22.83 13.44 16.74
C VAL A 114 21.69 13.03 17.70
N ARG A 115 20.45 13.20 17.23
CA ARG A 115 19.23 12.65 17.82
C ARG A 115 18.78 11.49 16.95
N VAL A 116 18.65 10.33 17.54
CA VAL A 116 18.11 9.12 16.91
C VAL A 116 16.70 8.92 17.46
N GLU A 117 15.71 8.96 16.59
CA GLU A 117 14.33 8.59 16.92
C GLU A 117 14.07 7.19 16.40
N ALA A 118 13.72 6.27 17.30
CA ALA A 118 13.22 4.96 16.93
C ALA A 118 11.70 5.00 16.94
N VAL A 119 11.11 4.79 15.77
CA VAL A 119 9.67 4.79 15.54
C VAL A 119 9.23 3.35 15.34
N VAL A 120 8.28 2.92 16.17
CA VAL A 120 7.73 1.58 16.14
C VAL A 120 6.23 1.69 15.86
N TYR A 121 5.76 0.86 14.93
CA TYR A 121 4.35 0.77 14.61
C TYR A 121 3.80 -0.55 15.14
N GLU A 122 2.66 -0.49 15.82
CA GLU A 122 1.97 -1.65 16.38
C GLU A 122 0.57 -1.76 15.79
N ALA A 123 0.26 -2.90 15.16
CA ALA A 123 -1.08 -3.20 14.70
C ALA A 123 -1.89 -3.80 15.85
N ARG A 124 -3.03 -3.18 16.16
CA ARG A 124 -4.04 -3.69 17.09
C ARG A 124 -5.21 -4.24 16.26
N PRO A 125 -5.29 -5.57 16.09
CA PRO A 125 -6.37 -6.19 15.33
C PRO A 125 -7.72 -6.00 16.04
N PRO A 126 -8.84 -5.95 15.28
CA PRO A 126 -10.16 -5.86 15.88
C PRO A 126 -10.53 -7.15 16.63
N VAL A 127 -11.31 -7.01 17.70
CA VAL A 127 -11.91 -8.16 18.40
C VAL A 127 -13.17 -8.58 17.64
N CYS A 128 -13.19 -9.82 17.14
CA CYS A 128 -14.32 -10.35 16.39
C CYS A 128 -15.26 -11.13 17.31
N ALA A 129 -16.54 -10.76 17.33
CA ALA A 129 -17.57 -11.53 18.03
C ALA A 129 -17.72 -12.93 17.39
N SER A 130 -18.06 -13.93 18.20
CA SER A 130 -18.40 -15.26 17.68
C SER A 130 -19.67 -15.18 16.83
N LEU A 131 -19.66 -15.79 15.65
CA LEU A 131 -20.77 -15.84 14.67
C LEU A 131 -22.03 -16.62 15.15
N SER A 132 -22.24 -16.74 16.45
CA SER A 132 -23.45 -17.35 17.04
C SER A 132 -24.68 -16.45 16.92
N ILE A 133 -24.55 -15.28 16.30
CA ILE A 133 -25.66 -14.39 15.99
C ILE A 133 -26.31 -14.91 14.71
N VAL A 134 -27.54 -15.38 14.85
CA VAL A 134 -28.49 -15.72 13.79
C VAL A 134 -28.25 -14.78 12.60
N GLY A 135 -27.73 -15.31 11.51
CA GLY A 135 -27.47 -14.53 10.29
C GLY A 135 -28.73 -13.80 9.83
N PRO A 136 -28.59 -12.75 9.00
CA PRO A 136 -29.75 -12.01 8.49
C PRO A 136 -30.80 -13.00 7.99
N SER A 137 -32.07 -12.77 8.34
CA SER A 137 -33.17 -13.60 7.87
C SER A 137 -33.08 -13.76 6.35
N VAL A 138 -33.67 -14.81 5.77
CA VAL A 138 -33.51 -15.18 4.34
C VAL A 138 -33.82 -14.05 3.33
N ASN A 139 -34.38 -12.93 3.77
CA ASN A 139 -34.72 -11.75 2.97
C ASN A 139 -34.08 -10.44 3.47
N ASP A 140 -33.14 -10.49 4.42
CA ASP A 140 -32.45 -9.32 4.92
C ASP A 140 -31.11 -9.15 4.21
N ASN A 141 -31.02 -8.08 3.39
CA ASN A 141 -29.79 -7.67 2.70
C ASN A 141 -28.98 -6.66 3.53
N SER A 142 -29.23 -6.56 4.83
CA SER A 142 -28.44 -5.73 5.72
C SER A 142 -26.96 -6.16 5.70
N PHE A 143 -26.06 -5.18 5.67
CA PHE A 143 -24.63 -5.43 5.69
C PHE A 143 -24.25 -5.99 7.07
N ASP A 144 -23.83 -7.26 7.12
CA ASP A 144 -23.30 -7.84 8.36
C ASP A 144 -21.99 -7.13 8.73
N GLN A 145 -22.03 -6.36 9.82
CA GLN A 145 -20.89 -5.60 10.30
C GLN A 145 -19.70 -6.49 10.73
N THR A 146 -19.93 -7.79 10.97
CA THR A 146 -18.87 -8.76 11.30
C THR A 146 -18.17 -9.32 10.06
N LEU A 147 -18.71 -9.07 8.87
CA LEU A 147 -18.19 -9.60 7.61
C LEU A 147 -16.79 -9.03 7.33
N GLY A 148 -15.81 -9.93 7.21
CA GLY A 148 -14.41 -9.57 7.04
C GLY A 148 -13.66 -9.22 8.34
N CYS A 149 -14.30 -9.29 9.53
CA CYS A 149 -13.60 -9.08 10.79
C CYS A 149 -12.46 -10.08 10.99
N SER A 150 -12.69 -11.37 10.78
CA SER A 150 -11.66 -12.42 10.92
C SER A 150 -10.50 -12.20 9.94
N ILE A 151 -10.80 -11.74 8.72
CA ILE A 151 -9.78 -11.38 7.73
C ILE A 151 -8.93 -10.22 8.25
N ARG A 152 -9.54 -9.16 8.78
CA ARG A 152 -8.82 -8.00 9.32
C ARG A 152 -8.04 -8.34 10.59
N ASN A 153 -8.58 -9.20 11.46
CA ASN A 153 -7.87 -9.69 12.63
C ASN A 153 -6.61 -10.45 12.22
N ASN A 154 -6.75 -11.43 11.32
CA ASN A 154 -5.62 -12.19 10.79
C ASN A 154 -4.60 -11.28 10.10
N LEU A 155 -5.05 -10.32 9.29
CA LEU A 155 -4.17 -9.36 8.63
C LEU A 155 -3.36 -8.54 9.63
N GLY A 156 -4.00 -8.03 10.71
CA GLY A 156 -3.32 -7.26 11.75
C GLY A 156 -2.25 -8.05 12.50
N ILE A 157 -2.38 -9.37 12.59
CA ILE A 157 -1.39 -10.25 13.26
C ILE A 157 -0.29 -10.71 12.29
N MET A 158 -0.61 -10.88 11.02
CA MET A 158 0.33 -11.41 10.02
C MET A 158 1.19 -10.35 9.35
N ILE A 159 0.86 -9.06 9.47
CA ILE A 159 1.63 -8.03 8.80
C ILE A 159 3.02 -7.84 9.43
N ASN A 160 4.05 -7.77 8.59
CA ASN A 160 5.41 -7.58 9.07
C ASN A 160 5.60 -6.16 9.63
N ASP A 161 5.30 -5.14 8.82
CA ASP A 161 5.39 -3.74 9.22
C ASP A 161 3.99 -3.10 9.27
N PRO A 162 3.45 -2.82 10.47
CA PRO A 162 2.14 -2.19 10.61
C PRO A 162 2.03 -0.81 9.95
N ARG A 163 3.15 -0.13 9.65
CA ARG A 163 3.14 1.13 8.91
C ARG A 163 2.54 0.98 7.50
N ASP A 164 2.69 -0.19 6.89
CA ASP A 164 2.17 -0.49 5.54
C ASP A 164 0.63 -0.44 5.47
N LEU A 165 -0.07 -0.51 6.61
CA LEU A 165 -1.53 -0.33 6.68
C LEU A 165 -1.95 1.14 6.64
N LEU A 166 -1.04 2.08 6.94
CA LEU A 166 -1.30 3.52 6.91
C LEU A 166 -0.99 4.09 5.53
N ASP A 167 0.20 3.80 5.02
CA ASP A 167 0.66 4.22 3.71
C ASP A 167 1.53 3.12 3.10
N ASN A 168 1.23 2.74 1.86
CA ASN A 168 1.98 1.71 1.16
C ASN A 168 3.21 2.31 0.45
N GLU A 169 4.14 2.91 1.21
CA GLU A 169 5.39 3.44 0.66
C GLU A 169 6.31 2.31 0.16
N ALA A 170 6.14 1.08 0.66
CA ALA A 170 6.92 -0.09 0.25
C ALA A 170 6.62 -0.55 -1.19
N VAL A 171 5.41 -0.30 -1.71
CA VAL A 171 5.01 -0.66 -3.07
C VAL A 171 4.86 0.59 -3.93
N ARG A 172 5.81 0.81 -4.84
CA ARG A 172 5.67 1.83 -5.89
C ARG A 172 4.38 1.56 -6.67
N ALA A 173 3.51 2.56 -6.79
CA ALA A 173 2.27 2.46 -7.54
C ALA A 173 2.51 1.80 -8.91
N SER A 174 1.74 0.75 -9.20
CA SER A 174 1.79 0.09 -10.50
C SER A 174 1.39 1.09 -11.58
N ASN A 175 2.12 1.14 -12.70
CA ASN A 175 1.73 1.97 -13.84
C ASN A 175 0.45 1.37 -14.45
N GLY A 176 -0.69 2.03 -14.21
CA GLY A 176 -2.01 1.59 -14.66
C GLY A 176 -2.10 1.40 -16.17
N ASP A 177 -1.44 2.26 -16.94
CA ASP A 177 -1.39 2.14 -18.41
C ASP A 177 -0.68 0.86 -18.82
N ARG A 178 0.43 0.52 -18.14
CA ARG A 178 1.16 -0.73 -18.37
C ARG A 178 0.35 -1.95 -17.92
N ALA A 179 -0.37 -1.84 -16.80
CA ALA A 179 -1.23 -2.90 -16.27
C ALA A 179 -2.46 -3.16 -17.18
N ALA A 180 -2.89 -2.18 -17.96
CA ALA A 180 -3.99 -2.31 -18.91
C ALA A 180 -3.59 -3.02 -20.22
N ILE A 181 -2.30 -3.09 -20.55
CA ILE A 181 -1.80 -3.69 -21.81
C ILE A 181 -2.27 -5.15 -21.96
N PRO A 182 -2.07 -6.07 -20.99
CA PRO A 182 -2.51 -7.46 -21.16
C PRO A 182 -4.02 -7.60 -21.32
N VAL A 183 -4.81 -6.76 -20.62
CA VAL A 183 -6.28 -6.75 -20.72
C VAL A 183 -6.73 -6.26 -22.09
N ALA A 184 -6.11 -5.21 -22.62
CA ALA A 184 -6.39 -4.68 -23.96
C ALA A 184 -6.00 -5.71 -25.04
N THR A 185 -4.82 -6.32 -24.91
CA THR A 185 -4.33 -7.37 -25.81
C THR A 185 -5.26 -8.60 -25.83
N TYR A 186 -5.74 -9.05 -24.68
CA TYR A 186 -6.70 -10.16 -24.63
C TYR A 186 -8.04 -9.82 -25.30
N ARG A 187 -8.55 -8.60 -25.11
CA ARG A 187 -9.77 -8.13 -25.78
C ARG A 187 -9.65 -8.10 -27.31
N THR A 188 -8.45 -7.88 -27.85
CA THR A 188 -8.23 -7.92 -29.30
C THR A 188 -8.14 -9.34 -29.86
N PHE A 189 -7.68 -10.33 -29.08
CA PHE A 189 -7.66 -11.73 -29.52
C PHE A 189 -9.06 -12.37 -29.60
N GLY A 190 -10.01 -11.92 -28.77
CA GLY A 190 -11.41 -12.36 -28.84
C GLY A 190 -12.20 -11.84 -30.04
N ARG A 191 -11.60 -10.95 -30.85
CA ARG A 191 -12.19 -10.38 -32.07
C ARG A 191 -11.44 -10.87 -33.30
N GLY A 192 -11.06 -12.14 -33.31
CA GLY A 192 -10.58 -12.83 -34.51
C GLY A 192 -11.70 -12.94 -35.53
N ASP A 193 -11.53 -12.28 -36.66
CA ASP A 193 -12.32 -12.43 -37.88
C ASP A 193 -12.43 -13.92 -38.28
N HIS A 194 -13.61 -14.51 -38.12
CA HIS A 194 -13.96 -15.84 -38.63
C HIS A 194 -14.27 -15.83 -40.14
N SER A 195 -13.67 -14.93 -40.93
CA SER A 195 -14.07 -14.69 -42.32
C SER A 195 -13.11 -15.24 -43.39
N ASN A 196 -12.03 -15.94 -43.03
CA ASN A 196 -11.09 -16.50 -44.03
C ASN A 196 -10.65 -17.95 -43.73
N LEU A 197 -11.59 -18.84 -43.45
CA LEU A 197 -11.38 -20.29 -43.42
C LEU A 197 -12.27 -20.97 -44.47
N ASP A 198 -12.08 -20.61 -45.74
CA ASP A 198 -12.48 -21.45 -46.87
C ASP A 198 -11.76 -20.94 -48.12
N HIS A 199 -10.56 -21.46 -48.40
CA HIS A 199 -10.06 -21.78 -49.74
C HIS A 199 -8.59 -22.19 -49.68
N GLY A 200 -8.29 -23.40 -50.16
CA GLY A 200 -6.96 -23.75 -50.63
C GLY A 200 -6.23 -24.82 -49.84
N ALA A 201 -6.76 -26.04 -49.85
CA ALA A 201 -5.93 -27.23 -49.74
C ALA A 201 -4.90 -27.26 -50.89
N ASN A 202 -3.72 -27.83 -50.60
CA ASN A 202 -2.61 -28.20 -51.48
C ASN A 202 -1.41 -27.23 -51.50
N ASN A 203 -0.36 -27.53 -50.73
CA ASN A 203 0.85 -28.14 -51.30
C ASN A 203 1.94 -28.46 -50.25
N ARG A 204 2.31 -29.75 -50.24
CA ARG A 204 3.57 -30.42 -49.87
C ARG A 204 4.63 -29.74 -48.96
N VAL A 205 4.96 -30.48 -47.91
CA VAL A 205 6.21 -30.47 -47.12
C VAL A 205 7.34 -31.18 -47.90
N PRO A 206 8.62 -30.79 -47.69
CA PRO A 206 9.57 -31.81 -47.24
C PRO A 206 10.49 -31.39 -46.07
N SER A 207 10.48 -32.25 -45.06
CA SER A 207 11.58 -32.80 -44.24
C SER A 207 12.62 -31.90 -43.54
N GLN A 208 12.60 -32.04 -42.20
CA GLN A 208 13.56 -31.67 -41.14
C GLN A 208 14.96 -32.31 -41.29
N PRO A 209 16.03 -31.83 -40.58
CA PRO A 209 16.24 -32.15 -39.15
C PRO A 209 16.87 -31.05 -38.27
N ALA A 210 16.70 -31.18 -36.95
CA ALA A 210 17.32 -30.40 -35.86
C ALA A 210 18.68 -31.02 -35.42
N PRO A 211 19.31 -30.65 -34.28
CA PRO A 211 19.92 -29.37 -33.85
C PRO A 211 21.42 -29.52 -33.42
N VAL A 212 22.22 -28.45 -33.42
CA VAL A 212 23.56 -28.32 -32.76
C VAL A 212 23.75 -26.82 -32.49
N GLY A 213 24.29 -26.27 -31.40
CA GLY A 213 25.04 -26.72 -30.23
C GLY A 213 25.61 -25.43 -29.57
N THR A 214 25.82 -25.50 -28.27
CA THR A 214 26.39 -24.50 -27.33
C THR A 214 27.61 -23.70 -27.80
N THR A 215 27.73 -22.44 -27.37
CA THR A 215 29.03 -21.87 -26.92
C THR A 215 28.82 -20.73 -25.92
N ASP A 216 29.24 -20.97 -24.67
CA ASP A 216 29.66 -19.97 -23.70
C ASP A 216 30.92 -19.26 -24.21
N GLU A 217 31.04 -17.93 -24.04
CA GLU A 217 32.36 -17.31 -23.92
C GLU A 217 32.32 -16.11 -22.97
N GLN A 218 32.91 -16.34 -21.80
CA GLN A 218 33.47 -15.31 -20.93
C GLN A 218 34.57 -14.55 -21.68
N SER A 219 34.65 -13.22 -21.52
CA SER A 219 35.90 -12.51 -21.76
C SER A 219 36.15 -11.49 -20.64
N LEU A 220 37.20 -11.81 -19.90
CA LEU A 220 37.80 -11.09 -18.80
C LEU A 220 38.94 -10.25 -19.38
N ARG A 221 38.88 -8.92 -19.25
CA ARG A 221 40.04 -8.04 -19.09
C ARG A 221 39.64 -6.80 -18.31
#